data_AF-A0A3C1DPK7-F1
#
_entry.id   AF-A0A3C1DPK7-F1
#
_cell.length_a   1.000
_cell.length_b   1.000
_cell.length_c   1.000
_cell.angle_alpha   90.00
_cell.angle_beta   90.00
_cell.angle_gamma   90.00
#
_symmetry.space_group_name_H-M   'P 1'
#
loop_
_entity.id
_entity.type
_entity.pdbx_description
1 polymer ?
#
loop_
_entity_poly.entity_id
_entity_poly.type
_entity_poly.pdbx_seq_one_letter_code
_entity_poly.pdbx_strand_id
1 'polypeptide(L)'
;MRGLLWTSRIVLFLLLFAFAIKNTDPVGVHFFLDATWYAPLIIVVLASFAGGAGLAVLFLLGTLLGQRRELARLQRELDEARTSVASDPLHRV
;
A
#
# COMPACT_ATOMS: atom_id res chain seq x y z
N MET A 1 21.89 12.97 13.16
CA MET A 1 20.68 12.24 12.68
C MET A 1 20.64 12.09 11.15
N ARG A 2 20.88 13.14 10.34
CA ARG A 2 20.90 13.03 8.86
C ARG A 2 21.97 12.09 8.29
N GLY A 3 23.15 12.03 8.90
CA GLY A 3 24.22 11.11 8.49
C GLY A 3 23.81 9.64 8.58
N LEU A 4 23.10 9.25 9.66
CA LEU A 4 22.67 7.86 9.86
C LEU A 4 21.68 7.39 8.80
N LEU A 5 20.75 8.27 8.40
CA LEU A 5 19.83 8.01 7.29
C LEU A 5 20.54 7.91 5.94
N TRP A 6 21.65 8.63 5.76
CA TRP A 6 22.42 8.57 4.52
C TRP A 6 23.27 7.29 4.45
N THR A 7 23.94 6.95 5.56
CA THR A 7 24.67 5.69 5.71
C THR A 7 23.75 4.49 5.50
N SER A 8 22.54 4.48 6.09
CA SER A 8 21.61 3.37 5.90
C SER A 8 21.16 3.22 4.44
N ARG A 9 20.97 4.33 3.71
CA ARG A 9 20.67 4.29 2.27
C ARG A 9 21.81 3.70 1.46
N ILE A 10 23.07 4.05 1.78
CA ILE A 10 24.24 3.48 1.11
C ILE A 10 24.36 1.99 1.40
N VAL A 11 24.22 1.60 2.67
CA VAL A 11 24.26 0.18 3.07
C VAL A 11 23.18 -0.61 2.36
N LEU A 12 21.94 -0.10 2.34
CA LEU A 12 20.83 -0.73 1.64
C LEU A 12 21.12 -0.84 0.14
N PHE A 13 21.64 0.22 -0.48
CA PHE A 13 22.00 0.22 -1.90
C PHE A 13 23.07 -0.83 -2.20
N LEU A 14 24.16 -0.87 -1.42
CA LEU A 14 25.24 -1.84 -1.62
C LEU A 14 24.74 -3.28 -1.44
N LEU A 15 23.87 -3.53 -0.46
CA LEU A 15 23.24 -4.83 -0.27
C LEU A 15 22.40 -5.23 -1.48
N LEU A 16 21.49 -4.35 -1.93
CA LEU A 16 20.65 -4.61 -3.10
C LEU A 16 21.46 -4.77 -4.38
N PHE A 17 22.54 -4.00 -4.53
CA PHE A 17 23.42 -4.05 -5.69
C PHE A 17 24.24 -5.35 -5.71
N ALA A 18 24.85 -5.72 -4.59
CA ALA A 18 25.57 -6.98 -4.46
C ALA A 18 24.64 -8.18 -4.67
N PHE A 19 23.42 -8.10 -4.12
CA PHE A 19 22.37 -9.07 -4.35
C PHE A 19 22.01 -9.15 -5.85
N ALA A 20 21.81 -8.03 -6.53
CA ALA A 20 21.50 -8.01 -7.95
C ALA A 20 22.60 -8.68 -8.79
N ILE A 21 23.88 -8.34 -8.54
CA ILE A 21 25.01 -8.97 -9.23
C ILE A 21 24.99 -10.49 -9.03
N LYS A 22 24.80 -10.95 -7.80
CA LYS A 22 24.79 -12.38 -7.45
C LYS A 22 23.56 -13.14 -7.93
N ASN A 23 22.51 -12.45 -8.35
CA ASN A 23 21.24 -13.06 -8.77
C ASN A 23 20.90 -12.71 -10.24
N THR A 24 21.93 -12.62 -11.09
CA THR A 24 21.77 -12.43 -12.54
C THR A 24 21.53 -13.74 -13.30
N ASP A 25 21.67 -14.88 -12.61
CA ASP A 25 21.48 -16.19 -13.22
C ASP A 25 20.05 -16.36 -13.77
N PRO A 26 19.91 -16.89 -14.99
CA PRO A 26 18.60 -17.11 -15.60
C PRO A 26 17.85 -18.22 -14.88
N VAL A 27 16.63 -17.94 -14.45
CA VAL A 27 15.71 -18.90 -13.83
C VAL A 27 14.45 -19.05 -14.69
N GLY A 28 13.95 -20.28 -14.80
CA GLY A 28 12.68 -20.57 -15.46
C GLY A 28 11.52 -20.29 -14.51
N VAL A 29 10.62 -19.38 -14.90
CA VAL A 29 9.34 -19.14 -14.23
C VAL A 29 8.27 -19.94 -14.97
N HIS A 30 7.74 -20.96 -14.31
CA HIS A 30 6.68 -21.81 -14.84
C HIS A 30 5.32 -21.17 -14.60
N PHE A 31 4.64 -20.85 -15.69
CA PHE A 31 3.27 -20.36 -15.71
C PHE A 31 2.29 -21.49 -16.05
N PHE A 32 1.01 -21.16 -16.06
CA PHE A 32 -0.03 -22.06 -16.53
C PHE A 32 0.18 -22.44 -18.01
N LEU A 33 -0.34 -23.60 -18.43
CA LEU A 33 -0.23 -24.14 -19.81
C LEU A 33 1.20 -24.54 -20.23
N ASP A 34 2.01 -25.05 -19.30
CA ASP A 34 3.42 -25.47 -19.53
C ASP A 34 4.34 -24.35 -20.06
N ALA A 35 3.88 -23.10 -20.03
CA ALA A 35 4.64 -21.95 -20.46
C ALA A 35 5.75 -21.65 -19.45
N THR A 36 7.01 -21.67 -19.90
CA THR A 36 8.17 -21.34 -19.06
C THR A 36 8.87 -20.12 -19.60
N TRP A 37 8.96 -19.07 -18.78
CA TRP A 37 9.68 -17.85 -19.15
C TRP A 37 11.01 -17.77 -18.40
N TYR A 38 12.10 -17.65 -19.13
CA TYR A 38 13.42 -17.49 -18.55
C TYR A 38 13.76 -16.01 -18.39
N ALA A 39 14.07 -15.61 -17.16
CA ALA A 39 14.52 -14.26 -16.81
C ALA A 39 15.56 -14.34 -15.68
N PRO A 40 16.45 -13.33 -15.53
CA PRO A 40 17.34 -13.26 -14.38
C PRO A 40 16.56 -13.26 -13.07
N LEU A 41 17.00 -14.03 -12.07
CA LEU A 41 16.32 -14.17 -10.78
C LEU A 41 16.00 -12.82 -10.12
N ILE A 42 16.91 -11.86 -10.20
CA ILE A 42 16.71 -10.50 -9.68
C ILE A 42 15.47 -9.82 -10.29
N ILE A 43 15.22 -9.99 -11.60
CA ILE A 43 14.07 -9.40 -12.29
C ILE A 43 12.78 -10.03 -11.79
N VAL A 44 12.76 -11.36 -11.61
CA VAL A 44 11.60 -12.09 -11.09
C VAL A 44 11.24 -11.59 -9.70
N VAL A 45 12.23 -11.50 -8.80
CA VAL A 45 12.04 -11.01 -7.42
C VAL A 45 11.52 -9.56 -7.42
N LEU A 46 12.12 -8.67 -8.20
CA LEU A 46 11.70 -7.27 -8.28
C LEU A 46 10.27 -7.13 -8.82
N ALA A 47 9.91 -7.89 -9.84
CA ALA A 47 8.57 -7.87 -10.42
C ALA A 47 7.52 -8.39 -9.43
N SER A 48 7.79 -9.50 -8.73
CA SER A 48 6.89 -10.03 -7.70
C SER A 48 6.70 -9.05 -6.54
N PHE A 49 7.79 -8.43 -6.08
CA PHE A 49 7.73 -7.41 -5.03
C PHE A 49 6.94 -6.17 -5.46
N ALA A 50 7.23 -5.63 -6.66
CA ALA A 50 6.52 -4.48 -7.20
C ALA A 50 5.02 -4.78 -7.40
N GLY A 51 4.69 -5.98 -7.89
CA GLY A 51 3.31 -6.46 -8.01
C GLY A 51 2.60 -6.51 -6.65
N GLY A 52 3.24 -7.12 -5.64
CA GLY A 52 2.70 -7.17 -4.28
C GLY A 52 2.53 -5.80 -3.63
N ALA A 53 3.51 -4.89 -3.79
CA ALA A 53 3.42 -3.53 -3.30
C ALA A 53 2.29 -2.74 -3.99
N GLY A 54 2.14 -2.90 -5.31
CA GLY A 54 1.03 -2.31 -6.06
C GLY A 54 -0.32 -2.79 -5.55
N LEU A 55 -0.48 -4.09 -5.32
CA LEU A 55 -1.70 -4.64 -4.71
C LEU A 55 -1.94 -4.08 -3.31
N ALA A 56 -0.92 -4.01 -2.45
CA ALA A 56 -1.05 -3.44 -1.11
C ALA A 56 -1.52 -1.97 -1.14
N VAL A 57 -0.98 -1.17 -2.06
CA VAL A 57 -1.42 0.21 -2.28
C VAL A 57 -2.88 0.24 -2.74
N LEU A 58 -3.27 -0.60 -3.69
CA LEU A 58 -4.66 -0.68 -4.16
C LEU A 58 -5.63 -1.05 -3.03
N PHE A 59 -5.25 -2.00 -2.17
CA PHE A 59 -6.03 -2.35 -0.98
C PHE A 59 -6.20 -1.14 -0.06
N LEU A 60 -5.11 -0.45 0.28
CA LEU A 60 -5.15 0.73 1.14
C LEU A 60 -6.02 1.86 0.54
N LEU A 61 -5.91 2.09 -0.76
CA LEU A 61 -6.75 3.06 -1.48
C LEU A 61 -8.23 2.68 -1.39
N GLY A 62 -8.57 1.42 -1.60
CA GLY A 62 -9.93 0.91 -1.44
C GLY A 62 -10.47 1.14 -0.03
N THR A 63 -9.66 0.85 0.99
CA THR A 63 -10.03 1.09 2.39
C THR A 63 -10.24 2.57 2.68
N LEU A 64 -9.35 3.44 2.20
CA LEU A 64 -9.45 4.89 2.41
C LEU A 64 -10.72 5.48 1.76
N LEU A 65 -11.07 5.01 0.56
CA LEU A 65 -12.30 5.44 -0.11
C LEU A 65 -13.55 4.99 0.64
N GLY A 66 -13.56 3.76 1.15
CA GLY A 66 -14.64 3.26 2.01
C GLY A 66 -14.78 4.09 3.29
N GLN A 67 -13.66 4.34 3.97
CA GLN A 67 -13.61 5.17 5.18
C GLN A 67 -14.13 6.60 4.92
N ARG A 68 -13.77 7.20 3.78
CA ARG A 68 -14.26 8.54 3.41
C ARG A 68 -15.78 8.60 3.25
N ARG A 69 -16.39 7.55 2.71
CA ARG A 69 -17.86 7.45 2.58
C ARG A 69 -18.53 7.35 3.95
N GLU A 70 -17.97 6.53 4.83
CA GLU A 70 -18.49 6.37 6.18
C GLU A 70 -18.36 7.65 7.00
N LEU A 71 -17.23 8.35 6.91
CA LEU A 71 -17.05 9.66 7.54
C LEU A 71 -18.11 10.67 7.06
N ALA A 72 -18.41 10.72 5.77
CA ALA A 72 -19.42 11.62 5.23
C ALA A 72 -20.85 11.25 5.71
N ARG A 73 -21.13 9.95 5.89
CA ARG A 73 -22.40 9.49 6.44
C ARG A 73 -22.53 9.86 7.91
N LEU A 74 -21.52 9.57 8.72
CA LEU A 74 -21.49 9.90 10.15
C LEU A 74 -21.61 11.41 10.39
N GLN A 75 -21.00 12.24 9.53
CA GLN A 75 -21.15 13.69 9.59
C GLN A 75 -22.59 14.14 9.37
N ARG A 76 -23.32 13.54 8.41
CA ARG A 76 -24.74 13.84 8.18
C ARG A 76 -25.61 13.44 9.36
N GLU A 77 -25.38 12.24 9.92
CA GLU A 77 -26.11 11.76 11.10
C GLU A 77 -25.88 12.68 12.32
N LEU A 78 -24.66 13.20 12.51
CA LEU A 78 -24.36 14.19 13.55
C LEU A 78 -25.07 15.53 13.34
N ASP A 79 -25.13 16.02 12.10
CA ASP A 79 -25.81 17.28 11.77
C ASP A 79 -27.35 17.16 11.94
N GLU A 80 -27.92 16.02 11.58
CA GLU A 80 -29.33 15.70 11.81
C GLU A 80 -29.66 15.59 13.32
N ALA A 81 -28.79 14.93 14.09
CA ALA A 81 -28.94 14.86 15.55
C ALA A 81 -28.82 16.23 16.23
N ARG A 82 -27.92 17.11 15.76
CA ARG A 82 -27.80 18.48 16.27
C ARG A 82 -29.02 19.33 15.98
N THR A 83 -29.57 19.21 14.78
CA THR A 83 -30.77 19.96 14.37
C THR A 83 -32.02 19.48 15.10
N SER A 84 -32.15 18.18 15.39
CA SER A 84 -33.26 17.65 16.20
C SER A 84 -33.20 18.11 17.67
N VAL A 85 -32.03 18.09 18.31
CA VAL A 85 -31.84 18.64 19.67
C VAL A 85 -32.13 20.15 19.72
N ALA A 86 -31.75 20.90 18.69
CA ALA A 86 -32.01 22.34 18.62
C ALA A 86 -33.49 22.70 18.35
N SER A 87 -34.27 21.77 17.79
CA SER A 87 -35.68 21.94 17.48
C SER A 87 -36.64 21.32 18.50
N ASP A 88 -36.11 20.59 19.49
CA ASP A 88 -36.89 20.04 20.60
C ASP A 88 -37.46 21.15 21.49
N PRO A 89 -38.81 21.31 21.59
CA PRO A 89 -39.43 22.35 22.41
C PRO A 89 -39.27 22.11 23.92
N LEU A 90 -38.89 20.89 24.36
CA LEU A 90 -38.84 20.51 25.77
C LEU A 90 -37.66 21.09 26.56
N HIS A 91 -36.68 21.71 25.90
CA HIS A 91 -35.52 22.36 26.54
C HIS A 91 -35.62 23.90 26.63
N ARG A 92 -36.75 24.51 26.23
CA ARG A 92 -37.07 25.94 26.49
C ARG A 92 -37.90 26.11 27.77
N VAL A 93 -37.36 25.77 28.94
CA VAL A 93 -37.83 26.25 30.26
C VAL A 93 -36.60 26.40 31.15
#